data_AF-A0AAE3NRP6-F1
#
_entry.id   AF-A0AAE3NRP6-F1
#
_cell.length_a   1.000
_cell.length_b   1.000
_cell.length_c   1.000
_cell.angle_alpha   90.00
_cell.angle_beta   90.00
_cell.angle_gamma   90.00
#
_symmetry.space_group_name_H-M   'P 1'
#
loop_
_entity.id
_entity.type
_entity.pdbx_description
1 polymer ?
#
loop_
_entity_poly.entity_id
_entity_poly.type
_entity_poly.pdbx_seq_one_letter_code
_entity_poly.pdbx_strand_id
1 'polypeptide(L)'
;MKKVIPLVLALALALPADAARLRSDRHEYLSANLLAIFYHEFGHALIDIMKLPIFGQEEDAADVLSVFLIDTLFDGETAISMARHTALGFLGEAKNRSGTEPAYWDVHGPDLQRYYTFVCLFYGADPAARQQVAEELELPEPRQRTCEDEYNQARQSWGPVIEKLYDNGPGRSIRFLADHKVGEYGRFTASVLEVEIDAMNKDLSLPKRMLVRVEECGVANAFYDSKTREIIMCTEFARYLHDLAPNR
;
A
#
# COMPACT_ATOMS: atom_id res chain seq x y z
N MET A 1 22.89 3.30 -15.51
CA MET A 1 23.85 2.21 -15.22
C MET A 1 23.44 1.56 -13.90
N LYS A 2 22.73 0.43 -13.94
CA LYS A 2 22.27 -0.26 -12.74
C LYS A 2 23.48 -0.91 -12.06
N LYS A 3 23.76 -0.55 -10.80
CA LYS A 3 24.82 -1.17 -9.99
C LYS A 3 24.18 -2.20 -9.06
N VAL A 4 24.60 -3.44 -9.22
CA VAL A 4 24.23 -4.58 -8.37
C VAL A 4 25.24 -4.67 -7.22
N ILE A 5 24.76 -4.86 -5.98
CA ILE A 5 25.58 -5.10 -4.79
C ILE A 5 25.47 -6.60 -4.44
N PRO A 6 26.57 -7.33 -4.18
CA PRO A 6 26.50 -8.72 -3.77
C PRO A 6 26.32 -8.83 -2.25
N LEU A 7 25.42 -9.71 -1.83
CA LEU A 7 25.16 -10.05 -0.42
C LEU A 7 26.15 -11.13 0.05
N VAL A 8 26.87 -10.87 1.14
CA VAL A 8 27.76 -11.81 1.80
C VAL A 8 26.94 -12.83 2.59
N LEU A 9 27.21 -14.11 2.31
CA LEU A 9 26.54 -15.27 2.91
C LEU A 9 26.96 -15.46 4.37
N ALA A 10 26.03 -15.31 5.31
CA ALA A 10 26.22 -15.70 6.70
C ALA A 10 25.52 -17.04 6.99
N LEU A 11 26.22 -17.87 7.77
CA LEU A 11 25.97 -19.26 8.11
C LEU A 11 24.49 -19.53 8.53
N ALA A 12 23.76 -20.26 7.69
CA ALA A 12 22.37 -20.65 7.95
C ALA A 12 22.29 -21.95 8.77
N LEU A 13 21.65 -21.89 9.93
CA LEU A 13 20.94 -23.03 10.49
C LEU A 13 19.88 -23.43 9.45
N ALA A 14 19.95 -24.66 8.94
CA ALA A 14 19.06 -25.15 7.89
C ALA A 14 17.64 -25.31 8.43
N LEU A 15 16.85 -24.23 8.37
CA LEU A 15 15.40 -24.33 8.43
C LEU A 15 14.91 -25.10 7.19
N PRO A 16 13.86 -25.94 7.31
CA PRO A 16 13.26 -26.57 6.15
C PRO A 16 12.81 -25.48 5.16
N ALA A 17 13.06 -25.72 3.86
CA ALA A 17 12.81 -24.74 2.80
C ALA A 17 11.36 -24.21 2.80
N ASP A 18 10.40 -25.06 3.18
CA ASP A 18 8.99 -24.66 3.32
C ASP A 18 8.77 -23.65 4.45
N ALA A 19 9.42 -23.82 5.61
CA ALA A 19 9.31 -22.85 6.71
C ALA A 19 9.97 -21.52 6.36
N ALA A 20 11.08 -21.54 5.61
CA ALA A 20 11.71 -20.33 5.10
C ALA A 20 10.82 -19.62 4.06
N ARG A 21 10.18 -20.38 3.16
CA ARG A 21 9.25 -19.86 2.15
C ARG A 21 7.98 -19.27 2.76
N LEU A 22 7.36 -19.95 3.72
CA LEU A 22 6.19 -19.46 4.45
C LEU A 22 6.50 -18.17 5.22
N ARG A 23 7.70 -18.08 5.80
CA ARG A 23 8.17 -16.84 6.43
C ARG A 23 8.34 -15.72 5.41
N SER A 24 8.92 -16.00 4.24
CA SER A 24 9.06 -15.01 3.15
C SER A 24 7.70 -14.50 2.65
N ASP A 25 6.78 -15.42 2.35
CA ASP A 25 5.43 -15.09 1.86
C ASP A 25 4.67 -14.22 2.87
N ARG A 26 4.81 -14.53 4.18
CA ARG A 26 4.22 -13.72 5.24
C ARG A 26 4.88 -12.33 5.35
N HIS A 27 6.20 -12.23 5.20
CA HIS A 27 6.88 -10.94 5.20
C HIS A 27 6.46 -10.09 3.99
N GLU A 28 6.32 -10.70 2.81
CA GLU A 28 5.83 -10.04 1.60
C GLU A 28 4.37 -9.57 1.78
N TYR A 29 3.51 -10.41 2.37
CA TYR A 29 2.14 -10.05 2.72
C TYR A 29 2.06 -8.82 3.64
N LEU A 30 2.84 -8.83 4.72
CA LEU A 30 2.90 -7.71 5.65
C LEU A 30 3.43 -6.44 4.97
N SER A 31 4.52 -6.55 4.20
CA SER A 31 5.13 -5.39 3.54
C SER A 31 4.18 -4.77 2.52
N ALA A 32 3.53 -5.59 1.69
CA ALA A 32 2.58 -5.13 0.68
C ALA A 32 1.38 -4.39 1.30
N ASN A 33 0.79 -4.95 2.36
CA ASN A 33 -0.35 -4.31 3.03
C ASN A 33 0.05 -3.04 3.81
N LEU A 34 1.25 -3.02 4.42
CA LEU A 34 1.78 -1.83 5.08
C LEU A 34 2.07 -0.69 4.09
N LEU A 35 2.63 -1.00 2.92
CA LEU A 35 2.87 -0.02 1.87
C LEU A 35 1.56 0.44 1.22
N ALA A 36 0.62 -0.47 0.96
CA ALA A 36 -0.67 -0.13 0.39
C ALA A 36 -1.46 0.83 1.29
N ILE A 37 -1.54 0.57 2.60
CA ILE A 37 -2.20 1.50 3.52
C ILE A 37 -1.41 2.81 3.65
N PHE A 38 -0.07 2.76 3.67
CA PHE A 38 0.74 3.97 3.69
C PHE A 38 0.47 4.87 2.47
N TYR A 39 0.35 4.29 1.27
CA TYR A 39 0.01 5.05 0.06
C TYR A 39 -1.42 5.58 0.06
N HIS A 40 -2.35 4.86 0.67
CA HIS A 40 -3.70 5.36 0.92
C HIS A 40 -3.65 6.62 1.81
N GLU A 41 -2.98 6.55 2.96
CA GLU A 41 -2.80 7.72 3.84
C GLU A 41 -2.01 8.86 3.18
N PHE A 42 -1.07 8.50 2.30
CA PHE A 42 -0.36 9.47 1.48
C PHE A 42 -1.30 10.19 0.49
N GLY A 43 -2.34 9.52 0.02
CA GLY A 43 -3.42 10.12 -0.76
C GLY A 43 -4.11 11.26 -0.01
N HIS A 44 -4.58 11.00 1.21
CA HIS A 44 -5.14 12.04 2.08
C HIS A 44 -4.16 13.19 2.31
N ALA A 45 -2.89 12.87 2.55
CA ALA A 45 -1.87 13.89 2.72
C ALA A 45 -1.66 14.77 1.47
N LEU A 46 -1.61 14.18 0.27
CA LEU A 46 -1.49 14.94 -0.97
C LEU A 46 -2.72 15.81 -1.23
N ILE A 47 -3.92 15.30 -0.97
CA ILE A 47 -5.17 16.05 -1.10
C ILE A 47 -5.13 17.29 -0.21
N ASP A 48 -4.76 17.14 1.06
CA ASP A 48 -4.65 18.26 1.99
C ASP A 48 -3.51 19.23 1.65
N ILE A 49 -2.31 18.73 1.37
CA ILE A 49 -1.11 19.55 1.13
C ILE A 49 -1.25 20.37 -0.16
N MET A 50 -1.74 19.73 -1.22
CA MET A 50 -1.86 20.32 -2.55
C MET A 50 -3.23 20.96 -2.80
N LYS A 51 -4.18 20.81 -1.86
CA LYS A 51 -5.55 21.33 -1.97
C LYS A 51 -6.25 20.83 -3.22
N LEU A 52 -6.16 19.52 -3.45
CA LEU A 52 -6.77 18.86 -4.60
C LEU A 52 -8.28 18.87 -4.44
N PRO A 53 -9.05 19.22 -5.48
CA PRO A 53 -10.49 19.07 -5.46
C PRO A 53 -10.87 17.59 -5.54
N ILE A 54 -11.85 17.17 -4.73
CA ILE A 54 -12.39 15.81 -4.75
C ILE A 54 -13.85 15.85 -5.20
N PHE A 55 -14.13 15.11 -6.28
CA PHE A 55 -15.47 14.90 -6.80
C PHE A 55 -15.82 13.42 -6.60
N GLY A 56 -16.36 13.09 -5.42
CA GLY A 56 -16.58 11.72 -4.98
C GLY A 56 -16.26 11.55 -3.50
N GLN A 57 -15.97 10.31 -3.07
CA GLN A 57 -15.43 10.05 -1.73
C GLN A 57 -13.91 10.23 -1.74
N GLU A 58 -13.38 10.84 -0.68
CA GLU A 58 -11.93 11.02 -0.52
C GLU A 58 -11.21 9.68 -0.35
N GLU A 59 -11.83 8.75 0.37
CA GLU A 59 -11.35 7.37 0.58
C GLU A 59 -11.13 6.61 -0.74
N ASP A 60 -12.05 6.74 -1.70
CA ASP A 60 -11.91 6.13 -3.02
C ASP A 60 -10.72 6.74 -3.78
N ALA A 61 -10.52 8.05 -3.67
CA ALA A 61 -9.38 8.72 -4.29
C ALA A 61 -8.04 8.26 -3.69
N ALA A 62 -8.00 8.06 -2.37
CA ALA A 62 -6.84 7.52 -1.64
C ALA A 62 -6.53 6.07 -2.02
N ASP A 63 -7.54 5.20 -2.11
CA ASP A 63 -7.38 3.81 -2.60
C ASP A 63 -6.88 3.77 -4.04
N VAL A 64 -7.41 4.62 -4.91
CA VAL A 64 -6.96 4.74 -6.31
C VAL A 64 -5.49 5.16 -6.38
N LEU A 65 -5.06 6.11 -5.54
CA LEU A 65 -3.64 6.49 -5.48
C LEU A 65 -2.77 5.31 -5.06
N SER A 66 -3.20 4.54 -4.06
CA SER A 66 -2.46 3.37 -3.57
C SER A 66 -2.16 2.39 -4.71
N VAL A 67 -3.17 2.04 -5.52
CA VAL A 67 -2.98 1.18 -6.70
C VAL A 67 -2.04 1.83 -7.72
N PHE A 68 -2.22 3.12 -8.00
CA PHE A 68 -1.39 3.85 -8.96
C PHE A 68 0.09 3.89 -8.54
N LEU A 69 0.39 4.06 -7.25
CA LEU A 69 1.77 4.04 -6.74
C LEU A 69 2.37 2.64 -6.76
N ILE A 70 1.61 1.60 -6.40
CA ILE A 70 2.06 0.21 -6.53
C ILE A 70 2.45 -0.11 -7.99
N ASP A 71 1.64 0.34 -8.93
CA ASP A 71 1.89 0.15 -10.36
C ASP A 71 3.11 0.91 -10.88
N THR A 72 3.31 2.15 -10.43
CA THR A 72 4.31 3.06 -11.01
C THR A 72 5.68 3.03 -10.32
N LEU A 73 5.73 2.67 -9.04
CA LEU A 73 6.98 2.68 -8.25
C LEU A 73 7.73 1.34 -8.30
N PHE A 74 7.04 0.24 -8.56
CA PHE A 74 7.61 -1.10 -8.54
C PHE A 74 7.71 -1.71 -9.93
N ASP A 75 8.71 -2.57 -10.15
CA ASP A 75 8.77 -3.36 -11.37
C ASP A 75 7.60 -4.36 -11.45
N GLY A 76 7.27 -4.83 -12.66
CA GLY A 76 6.08 -5.63 -12.90
C GLY A 76 5.96 -6.90 -12.04
N GLU A 77 7.06 -7.60 -11.74
CA GLU A 77 7.01 -8.80 -10.91
C GLU A 77 6.71 -8.44 -9.44
N THR A 78 7.39 -7.42 -8.93
CA THR A 78 7.19 -6.92 -7.57
C THR A 78 5.80 -6.32 -7.39
N ALA A 79 5.35 -5.51 -8.34
CA ALA A 79 4.01 -4.90 -8.36
C ALA A 79 2.92 -5.98 -8.35
N ILE A 80 3.06 -7.05 -9.16
CA ILE A 80 2.12 -8.17 -9.17
C ILE A 80 2.10 -8.90 -7.82
N SER A 81 3.27 -9.13 -7.22
CA SER A 81 3.35 -9.76 -5.87
C SER A 81 2.64 -8.90 -4.83
N MET A 82 2.94 -7.59 -4.81
CA MET A 82 2.29 -6.64 -3.90
C MET A 82 0.78 -6.62 -4.10
N ALA A 83 0.30 -6.50 -5.34
CA ALA A 83 -1.12 -6.48 -5.64
C ALA A 83 -1.85 -7.74 -5.18
N ARG A 84 -1.26 -8.93 -5.38
CA ARG A 84 -1.82 -10.18 -4.84
C ARG A 84 -1.97 -10.13 -3.33
N HIS A 85 -0.91 -9.73 -2.62
CA HIS A 85 -0.90 -9.67 -1.16
C HIS A 85 -1.85 -8.62 -0.59
N THR A 86 -1.94 -7.45 -1.21
CA THR A 86 -2.88 -6.39 -0.83
C THR A 86 -4.33 -6.80 -1.09
N ALA A 87 -4.61 -7.43 -2.24
CA ALA A 87 -5.95 -7.95 -2.54
C ALA A 87 -6.37 -9.03 -1.52
N LEU A 88 -5.45 -9.91 -1.12
CA LEU A 88 -5.70 -10.87 -0.04
C LEU A 88 -5.96 -10.21 1.32
N GLY A 89 -5.35 -9.05 1.58
CA GLY A 89 -5.65 -8.24 2.76
C GLY A 89 -7.11 -7.79 2.80
N PHE A 90 -7.61 -7.19 1.72
CA PHE A 90 -9.02 -6.81 1.60
C PHE A 90 -9.98 -8.01 1.74
N LEU A 91 -9.65 -9.16 1.14
CA LEU A 91 -10.45 -10.38 1.33
C LEU A 91 -10.42 -10.89 2.76
N GLY A 92 -9.28 -10.78 3.44
CA GLY A 92 -9.13 -11.12 4.85
C GLY A 92 -10.08 -10.29 5.70
N GLU A 93 -10.08 -8.97 5.51
CA GLU A 93 -10.95 -8.03 6.21
C GLU A 93 -12.43 -8.35 5.98
N ALA A 94 -12.82 -8.53 4.71
CA ALA A 94 -14.17 -8.89 4.34
C ALA A 94 -14.63 -10.19 5.01
N LYS A 95 -13.76 -11.20 5.10
CA LYS A 95 -14.03 -12.47 5.79
C LYS A 95 -14.10 -12.31 7.31
N ASN A 96 -13.24 -11.50 7.91
CA ASN A 96 -13.24 -11.24 9.35
C ASN A 96 -14.52 -10.52 9.79
N ARG A 97 -15.11 -9.71 8.90
CA ARG A 97 -16.41 -9.06 9.09
C ARG A 97 -17.61 -9.90 8.60
N SER A 98 -17.37 -11.10 8.08
CA SER A 98 -18.42 -11.98 7.56
C SER A 98 -19.44 -12.31 8.66
N GLY A 99 -20.72 -12.09 8.37
CA GLY A 99 -21.82 -12.26 9.32
C GLY A 99 -22.23 -10.98 10.06
N THR A 100 -21.54 -9.86 9.82
CA THR A 100 -22.03 -8.52 10.12
C THR A 100 -22.55 -7.86 8.84
N GLU A 101 -23.69 -7.18 8.91
CA GLU A 101 -24.16 -6.35 7.79
C GLU A 101 -23.11 -5.26 7.49
N PRO A 102 -22.74 -5.03 6.22
CA PRO A 102 -21.84 -3.94 5.88
C PRO A 102 -22.36 -2.63 6.46
N ALA A 103 -21.49 -1.88 7.13
CA ALA A 103 -21.82 -0.54 7.60
C ALA A 103 -21.88 0.40 6.38
N TYR A 104 -23.00 0.42 5.65
CA TYR A 104 -23.15 1.25 4.44
C TYR A 104 -23.06 2.77 4.71
N TRP A 105 -23.05 3.19 5.98
CA TRP A 105 -22.82 4.57 6.42
C TRP A 105 -21.37 4.86 6.82
N ASP A 106 -20.48 3.86 6.75
CA ASP A 106 -19.04 4.05 6.89
C ASP A 106 -18.54 4.93 5.73
N VAL A 107 -17.52 5.73 6.00
CA VAL A 107 -16.85 6.54 4.98
C VAL A 107 -16.04 5.65 4.05
N HIS A 108 -15.58 4.49 4.53
CA HIS A 108 -14.97 3.46 3.71
C HIS A 108 -16.04 2.64 3.00
N GLY A 109 -15.84 2.41 1.69
CA GLY A 109 -16.68 1.47 0.95
C GLY A 109 -16.62 0.05 1.54
N PRO A 110 -17.64 -0.80 1.30
CA PRO A 110 -17.60 -2.20 1.72
C PRO A 110 -16.32 -2.91 1.27
N ASP A 111 -15.71 -3.71 2.14
CA ASP A 111 -14.38 -4.32 1.89
C ASP A 111 -14.31 -5.12 0.58
N LEU A 112 -15.40 -5.81 0.20
CA LEU A 112 -15.47 -6.53 -1.09
C LEU A 112 -15.55 -5.60 -2.29
N GLN A 113 -16.16 -4.42 -2.15
CA GLN A 113 -16.15 -3.42 -3.21
C GLN A 113 -14.75 -2.82 -3.37
N ARG A 114 -14.06 -2.50 -2.26
CA ARG A 114 -12.66 -2.06 -2.27
C ARG A 114 -11.76 -3.10 -2.91
N TYR A 115 -11.94 -4.38 -2.57
CA TYR A 115 -11.25 -5.51 -3.20
C TYR A 115 -11.40 -5.51 -4.74
N TYR A 116 -12.63 -5.55 -5.25
CA TYR A 116 -12.84 -5.63 -6.70
C TYR A 116 -12.40 -4.37 -7.44
N THR A 117 -12.49 -3.19 -6.81
CA THR A 117 -11.94 -1.94 -7.37
C THR A 117 -10.42 -1.98 -7.43
N PHE A 118 -9.75 -2.41 -6.35
CA PHE A 118 -8.30 -2.55 -6.30
C PHE A 118 -7.80 -3.50 -7.40
N VAL A 119 -8.36 -4.71 -7.49
CA VAL A 119 -7.96 -5.71 -8.48
C VAL A 119 -8.24 -5.22 -9.91
N CYS A 120 -9.36 -4.55 -10.12
CA CYS A 120 -9.72 -3.97 -11.42
C CYS A 120 -8.72 -2.90 -11.86
N LEU A 121 -8.43 -1.91 -11.00
CA LEU A 121 -7.48 -0.85 -11.34
C LEU A 121 -6.09 -1.41 -11.60
N PHE A 122 -5.62 -2.37 -10.78
CA PHE A 122 -4.32 -2.98 -10.99
C PHE A 122 -4.27 -3.77 -12.31
N TYR A 123 -5.29 -4.57 -12.61
CA TYR A 123 -5.41 -5.27 -13.91
C TYR A 123 -5.43 -4.27 -15.09
N GLY A 124 -6.20 -3.18 -14.97
CA GLY A 124 -6.40 -2.18 -16.00
C GLY A 124 -5.14 -1.42 -16.42
N ALA A 125 -4.10 -1.38 -15.59
CA ALA A 125 -2.86 -0.72 -15.96
C ALA A 125 -2.06 -1.45 -17.04
N ASP A 126 -2.12 -2.78 -17.05
CA ASP A 126 -1.51 -3.63 -18.08
C ASP A 126 -2.28 -4.95 -18.19
N PRO A 127 -3.44 -4.96 -18.89
CA PRO A 127 -4.27 -6.15 -19.03
C PRO A 127 -3.53 -7.34 -19.63
N ALA A 128 -2.60 -7.08 -20.56
CA ALA A 128 -1.83 -8.11 -21.23
C ALA A 128 -0.87 -8.83 -20.27
N ALA A 129 -0.16 -8.09 -19.40
CA ALA A 129 0.73 -8.68 -18.41
C ALA A 129 0.00 -9.22 -17.17
N ARG A 130 -1.22 -8.75 -16.89
CA ARG A 130 -1.92 -8.99 -15.61
C ARG A 130 -3.15 -9.89 -15.71
N GLN A 131 -3.41 -10.50 -16.87
CA GLN A 131 -4.50 -11.45 -17.04
C GLN A 131 -4.47 -12.60 -16.02
N GLN A 132 -3.29 -13.19 -15.78
CA GLN A 132 -3.15 -14.28 -14.83
C GLN A 132 -3.53 -13.86 -13.40
N VAL A 133 -3.10 -12.67 -12.95
CA VAL A 133 -3.43 -12.21 -11.59
C VAL A 133 -4.92 -11.86 -11.45
N ALA A 134 -5.56 -11.35 -12.51
CA ALA A 134 -7.00 -11.13 -12.52
C ALA A 134 -7.80 -12.43 -12.39
N GLU A 135 -7.36 -13.50 -13.07
CA GLU A 135 -7.97 -14.83 -12.96
C GLU A 135 -7.76 -15.45 -11.57
N GLU A 136 -6.53 -15.38 -11.03
CA GLU A 136 -6.19 -15.89 -9.69
C GLU A 136 -6.97 -15.18 -8.58
N LEU A 137 -7.27 -13.89 -8.76
CA LEU A 137 -8.04 -13.07 -7.83
C LEU A 137 -9.54 -13.06 -8.15
N GLU A 138 -10.00 -13.95 -9.05
CA GLU A 138 -11.40 -14.14 -9.41
C GLU A 138 -12.11 -12.84 -9.86
N LEU A 139 -11.39 -11.95 -10.54
CA LEU A 139 -11.97 -10.72 -11.11
C LEU A 139 -12.96 -11.09 -12.23
N PRO A 140 -14.27 -10.82 -12.09
CA PRO A 140 -15.25 -11.28 -13.07
C PRO A 140 -14.99 -10.66 -14.46
N GLU A 141 -15.09 -11.47 -15.52
CA GLU A 141 -14.91 -10.98 -16.90
C GLU A 141 -15.76 -9.75 -17.24
N PRO A 142 -17.02 -9.60 -16.76
CA PRO A 142 -17.77 -8.38 -16.99
C PRO A 142 -17.15 -7.13 -16.35
N ARG A 143 -16.50 -7.28 -15.18
CA ARG A 143 -15.81 -6.19 -14.47
C ARG A 143 -14.55 -5.75 -15.21
N GLN A 144 -13.81 -6.69 -15.81
CA GLN A 144 -12.59 -6.44 -16.57
C GLN A 144 -12.79 -5.43 -17.71
N ARG A 145 -13.99 -5.37 -18.29
CA ARG A 145 -14.32 -4.54 -19.47
C ARG A 145 -14.12 -3.04 -19.28
N THR A 146 -14.20 -2.54 -18.05
CA THR A 146 -14.05 -1.11 -17.75
C THR A 146 -12.74 -0.78 -17.03
N CYS A 147 -11.95 -1.79 -16.68
CA CYS A 147 -10.78 -1.62 -15.84
C CYS A 147 -9.68 -0.78 -16.49
N GLU A 148 -9.43 -0.97 -17.78
CA GLU A 148 -8.44 -0.17 -18.51
C GLU A 148 -8.84 1.31 -18.54
N ASP A 149 -10.11 1.61 -18.80
CA ASP A 149 -10.65 2.98 -18.77
C ASP A 149 -10.59 3.61 -17.38
N GLU A 150 -10.90 2.84 -16.34
CA GLU A 150 -10.82 3.30 -14.94
C GLU A 150 -9.38 3.56 -14.51
N TYR A 151 -8.43 2.71 -14.89
CA TYR A 151 -7.01 2.97 -14.64
C TYR A 151 -6.50 4.16 -15.46
N ASN A 152 -6.93 4.32 -16.71
CA ASN A 152 -6.64 5.52 -17.52
C ASN A 152 -7.13 6.79 -16.81
N GLN A 153 -8.32 6.75 -16.19
CA GLN A 153 -8.85 7.86 -15.40
C GLN A 153 -8.00 8.12 -14.14
N ALA A 154 -7.60 7.08 -13.42
CA ALA A 154 -6.70 7.19 -12.27
C ALA A 154 -5.36 7.82 -12.63
N ARG A 155 -4.76 7.40 -13.75
CA ARG A 155 -3.51 7.99 -14.28
C ARG A 155 -3.70 9.46 -14.68
N GLN A 156 -4.84 9.82 -15.27
CA GLN A 156 -5.12 11.21 -15.64
C GLN A 156 -5.34 12.11 -14.42
N SER A 157 -5.88 11.59 -13.32
CA SER A 157 -6.09 12.35 -12.08
C SER A 157 -4.82 12.47 -11.24
N TRP A 158 -4.15 11.36 -10.94
CA TRP A 158 -3.00 11.32 -10.04
C TRP A 158 -1.66 11.52 -10.74
N GLY A 159 -1.53 11.18 -12.03
CA GLY A 159 -0.29 11.33 -12.78
C GLY A 159 0.31 12.74 -12.71
N PRO A 160 -0.44 13.81 -13.05
CA PRO A 160 0.06 15.19 -12.97
C PRO A 160 0.41 15.63 -11.54
N VAL A 161 -0.26 15.07 -10.53
CA VAL A 161 0.03 15.36 -9.11
C VAL A 161 1.40 14.78 -8.75
N ILE A 162 1.64 13.52 -9.10
CA ILE A 162 2.90 12.81 -8.82
C ILE A 162 4.06 13.38 -9.65
N GLU A 163 3.85 13.68 -10.94
CA GLU A 163 4.84 14.33 -11.80
C GLU A 163 5.33 15.65 -11.19
N LYS A 164 4.42 16.46 -10.64
CA LYS A 164 4.79 17.70 -9.94
C LYS A 164 5.66 17.46 -8.69
N LEU A 165 5.55 16.31 -8.03
CA LEU A 165 6.43 15.97 -6.91
C LEU A 165 7.83 15.60 -7.40
N TYR A 166 7.93 14.86 -8.51
CA TYR A 166 9.20 14.56 -9.17
C TYR A 166 9.87 15.83 -9.73
N ASP A 167 9.11 16.78 -10.28
CA ASP A 167 9.62 18.06 -10.76
C ASP A 167 10.25 18.92 -9.64
N ASN A 168 9.80 18.76 -8.39
CA ASN A 168 10.45 19.40 -7.24
C ASN A 168 11.82 18.78 -6.94
N GLY A 169 12.08 17.57 -7.44
CA GLY A 169 13.32 16.82 -7.25
C GLY A 169 13.52 16.28 -5.84
N PRO A 170 14.70 15.69 -5.56
CA PRO A 170 15.04 15.11 -4.27
C PRO A 170 14.88 16.08 -3.10
N GLY A 171 14.46 15.57 -1.95
CA GLY A 171 14.32 16.37 -0.74
C GLY A 171 14.17 15.54 0.53
N ARG A 172 13.87 16.20 1.64
CA ARG A 172 13.52 15.55 2.91
C ARG A 172 12.21 16.10 3.45
N SER A 173 11.26 16.30 2.54
CA SER A 173 9.94 16.83 2.83
C SER A 173 9.06 15.79 3.52
N ILE A 174 9.27 14.50 3.24
CA ILE A 174 8.67 13.38 3.96
C ILE A 174 9.66 13.01 5.05
N ARG A 175 9.35 13.35 6.29
CA ARG A 175 10.17 13.00 7.46
C ARG A 175 9.68 11.69 8.03
N PHE A 176 10.59 10.88 8.56
CA PHE A 176 10.26 9.63 9.22
C PHE A 176 10.69 9.67 10.69
N LEU A 177 9.86 9.13 11.58
CA LEU A 177 10.14 8.97 12.99
C LEU A 177 9.48 7.68 13.51
N ALA A 178 10.25 6.80 14.13
CA ALA A 178 9.73 5.64 14.84
C ALA A 178 10.03 5.77 16.33
N ASP A 179 9.05 5.47 17.19
CA ASP A 179 9.30 5.36 18.63
C ASP A 179 10.30 4.22 18.89
N HIS A 180 11.33 4.47 19.70
CA HIS A 180 12.35 3.49 20.04
C HIS A 180 11.83 2.33 20.90
N LYS A 181 10.64 2.46 21.49
CA LYS A 181 10.03 1.46 22.39
C LYS A 181 9.14 0.44 21.68
N VAL A 182 8.99 0.52 20.36
CA VAL A 182 8.10 -0.37 19.62
C VAL A 182 8.57 -1.83 19.63
N GLY A 183 7.60 -2.76 19.68
CA GLY A 183 7.81 -4.20 19.61
C GLY A 183 8.34 -4.68 18.25
N GLU A 184 8.41 -6.01 18.06
CA GLU A 184 8.91 -6.63 16.82
C GLU A 184 8.15 -6.16 15.57
N TYR A 185 6.81 -6.17 15.62
CA TYR A 185 5.96 -5.71 14.53
C TYR A 185 6.15 -4.22 14.23
N GLY A 186 6.30 -3.38 15.26
CA GLY A 186 6.58 -1.96 15.05
C GLY A 186 7.95 -1.70 14.42
N ARG A 187 8.99 -2.47 14.80
CA ARG A 187 10.31 -2.41 14.14
C ARG A 187 10.23 -2.87 12.68
N PHE A 188 9.42 -3.90 12.41
CA PHE A 188 9.18 -4.35 11.04
C PHE A 188 8.50 -3.26 10.22
N THR A 189 7.39 -2.67 10.70
CA THR A 189 6.72 -1.54 10.06
C THR A 189 7.68 -0.38 9.82
N ALA A 190 8.48 -0.02 10.83
CA ALA A 190 9.46 1.04 10.69
C ALA A 190 10.49 0.75 9.60
N SER A 191 11.00 -0.48 9.52
CA SER A 191 11.99 -0.86 8.49
C SER A 191 11.43 -0.81 7.07
N VAL A 192 10.17 -1.20 6.87
CA VAL A 192 9.49 -1.15 5.57
C VAL A 192 9.31 0.31 5.13
N LEU A 193 8.77 1.15 6.03
CA LEU A 193 8.48 2.55 5.72
C LEU A 193 9.74 3.39 5.58
N GLU A 194 10.79 3.14 6.38
CA GLU A 194 12.04 3.88 6.27
C GLU A 194 12.69 3.69 4.90
N VAL A 195 12.72 2.45 4.39
CA VAL A 195 13.23 2.14 3.05
C VAL A 195 12.42 2.84 1.97
N GLU A 196 11.09 2.79 2.07
CA GLU A 196 10.20 3.41 1.08
C GLU A 196 10.31 4.93 1.09
N ILE A 197 10.27 5.56 2.26
CA ILE A 197 10.38 7.02 2.41
C ILE A 197 11.75 7.51 1.94
N ASP A 198 12.82 6.75 2.18
CA ASP A 198 14.15 7.04 1.65
C ASP A 198 14.22 6.88 0.13
N ALA A 199 13.47 5.96 -0.48
CA ALA A 199 13.34 5.85 -1.92
C ALA A 199 12.60 7.07 -2.49
N MET A 200 11.42 7.41 -1.96
CA MET A 200 10.65 8.58 -2.39
C MET A 200 11.46 9.88 -2.27
N ASN A 201 12.11 10.12 -1.13
CA ASN A 201 12.91 11.34 -0.91
C ASN A 201 14.12 11.48 -1.84
N LYS A 202 14.61 10.39 -2.46
CA LYS A 202 15.70 10.45 -3.46
C LYS A 202 15.25 11.00 -4.80
N ASP A 203 13.97 10.91 -5.12
CA ASP A 203 13.47 11.23 -6.45
C ASP A 203 12.46 12.39 -6.43
N LEU A 204 11.72 12.58 -5.33
CA LEU A 204 10.66 13.58 -5.23
C LEU A 204 10.66 14.36 -3.90
N SER A 205 9.92 15.47 -3.90
CA SER A 205 9.63 16.22 -2.68
C SER A 205 8.27 16.92 -2.71
N LEU A 206 7.71 17.10 -1.51
CA LEU A 206 6.43 17.75 -1.26
C LEU A 206 6.60 19.26 -1.08
N PRO A 207 5.62 20.08 -1.50
CA PRO A 207 5.66 21.53 -1.30
C PRO A 207 5.55 21.95 0.18
N LYS A 208 5.05 21.06 1.05
CA LYS A 208 5.03 21.23 2.50
C LYS A 208 5.57 19.98 3.16
N ARG A 209 6.26 20.17 4.29
CA ARG A 209 6.78 19.06 5.09
C ARG A 209 5.63 18.27 5.74
N MET A 210 5.78 16.96 5.74
CA MET A 210 4.90 15.99 6.37
C MET A 210 5.77 15.03 7.21
N LEU A 211 5.22 14.49 8.29
CA LEU A 211 5.86 13.45 9.09
C LEU A 211 5.14 12.12 8.89
N VAL A 212 5.90 11.03 8.82
CA VAL A 212 5.40 9.66 8.96
C VAL A 212 5.91 9.14 10.29
N ARG A 213 4.99 8.69 11.13
CA ARG A 213 5.27 8.24 12.50
C ARG A 213 4.89 6.78 12.66
N VAL A 214 5.76 5.99 13.30
CA VAL A 214 5.43 4.65 13.79
C VAL A 214 5.38 4.66 15.31
N GLU A 215 4.21 4.41 15.89
CA GLU A 215 3.97 4.44 17.34
C GLU A 215 2.87 3.46 17.79
N GLU A 216 2.78 3.22 19.09
CA GLU A 216 1.69 2.43 19.69
C GLU A 216 0.42 3.28 19.82
N CYS A 217 -0.68 2.82 19.25
CA CYS A 217 -1.95 3.56 19.25
C CYS A 217 -3.02 2.94 20.17
N GLY A 218 -2.83 1.69 20.60
CA GLY A 218 -3.84 0.88 21.27
C GLY A 218 -4.89 0.27 20.33
N VAL A 219 -4.78 0.49 19.02
CA VAL A 219 -5.69 -0.03 17.99
C VAL A 219 -4.92 -0.32 16.70
N ALA A 220 -5.31 -1.39 15.99
CA ALA A 220 -4.76 -1.71 14.67
C ALA A 220 -5.32 -0.75 13.62
N ASN A 221 -4.54 0.28 13.27
CA ASN A 221 -4.96 1.30 12.31
C ASN A 221 -3.77 1.99 11.61
N ALA A 222 -4.06 2.75 10.57
CA ALA A 222 -3.22 3.82 10.07
C ALA A 222 -4.13 5.01 9.72
N PHE A 223 -3.65 6.23 9.83
CA PHE A 223 -4.44 7.41 9.47
C PHE A 223 -3.57 8.65 9.24
N TYR A 224 -4.05 9.54 8.38
CA TYR A 224 -3.53 10.89 8.20
C TYR A 224 -4.24 11.91 9.10
N ASP A 225 -3.46 12.68 9.88
CA ASP A 225 -3.95 13.85 10.63
C ASP A 225 -3.60 15.16 9.90
N SER A 226 -4.61 15.79 9.29
CA SER A 226 -4.47 17.08 8.59
C SER A 226 -4.07 18.26 9.47
N LYS A 227 -4.31 18.21 10.79
CA LYS A 227 -3.95 19.31 11.70
C LYS A 227 -2.44 19.38 11.91
N THR A 228 -1.80 18.23 11.99
CA THR A 228 -0.37 18.09 12.26
C THR A 228 0.43 17.76 10.99
N ARG A 229 -0.25 17.33 9.91
CA ARG A 229 0.34 16.78 8.67
C ARG A 229 1.22 15.58 8.98
N GLU A 230 0.63 14.63 9.71
CA GLU A 230 1.29 13.39 10.10
C GLU A 230 0.52 12.20 9.55
N ILE A 231 1.21 11.24 8.95
CA ILE A 231 0.70 9.89 8.75
C ILE A 231 1.15 9.06 9.96
N ILE A 232 0.21 8.51 10.70
CA ILE A 232 0.46 7.70 11.89
C ILE A 232 0.20 6.24 11.53
N MET A 233 1.24 5.43 11.67
CA MET A 233 1.25 4.00 11.36
C MET A 233 1.30 3.23 12.69
N CYS A 234 0.15 2.74 13.14
CA CYS A 234 0.05 2.08 14.44
C CYS A 234 0.75 0.72 14.40
N THR A 235 1.60 0.45 15.38
CA THR A 235 2.37 -0.82 15.43
C THR A 235 1.49 -2.06 15.48
N GLU A 236 0.28 -1.94 16.03
CA GLU A 236 -0.73 -2.97 16.16
C GLU A 236 -1.25 -3.45 14.79
N PHE A 237 -1.16 -2.60 13.75
CA PHE A 237 -1.67 -2.93 12.42
C PHE A 237 -0.87 -4.08 11.78
N ALA A 238 0.46 -4.08 11.87
CA ALA A 238 1.28 -5.18 11.35
C ALA A 238 1.01 -6.51 12.06
N ARG A 239 0.73 -6.47 13.37
CA ARG A 239 0.32 -7.66 14.12
C ARG A 239 -1.05 -8.14 13.67
N TYR A 240 -2.01 -7.24 13.52
CA TYR A 240 -3.34 -7.57 13.04
C TYR A 240 -3.28 -8.21 11.64
N LEU A 241 -2.50 -7.62 10.71
CA LEU A 241 -2.26 -8.20 9.39
C LEU A 241 -1.61 -9.59 9.49
N HIS A 242 -0.67 -9.81 10.43
CA HIS A 242 -0.06 -11.11 10.62
C HIS A 242 -1.09 -12.17 10.99
N ASP A 243 -2.03 -11.83 11.88
CA ASP A 243 -3.10 -12.74 12.30
C ASP A 243 -4.14 -12.97 11.19
N LEU A 244 -4.34 -11.97 10.32
CA LEU A 244 -5.23 -12.03 9.16
C LEU A 244 -4.65 -12.79 7.96
N ALA A 245 -3.32 -12.89 7.88
CA ALA A 245 -2.63 -13.46 6.73
C ALA A 245 -3.12 -14.90 6.44
N PRO A 246 -3.45 -15.22 5.18
CA PRO A 246 -3.98 -16.53 4.83
C PRO A 246 -3.00 -17.64 5.21
N ASN A 247 -3.52 -18.71 5.82
CA ASN A 247 -2.75 -19.93 6.07
C ASN A 247 -2.52 -20.63 4.72
N ARG A 248 -1.30 -20.57 4.20
CA ARG A 248 -0.86 -21.36 3.04
C ARG A 248 -0.01 -22.54 3.51
#